data_AF-A0AAE1CT10-F1
#
_entry.id   AF-A0AAE1CT10-F1
#
_cell.length_a   1.000
_cell.length_b   1.000
_cell.length_c   1.000
_cell.angle_alpha   90.00
_cell.angle_beta   90.00
_cell.angle_gamma   90.00
#
_symmetry.space_group_name_H-M   'P 1'
#
loop_
_entity.id
_entity.type
_entity.pdbx_description
1 polymer ?
#
loop_
_entity_poly.entity_id
_entity_poly.type
_entity_poly.pdbx_seq_one_letter_code
_entity_poly.pdbx_strand_id
1 'polypeptide(L)'
;MERNSLLTNEKSNNTLKDLKYLEDGIHEDGDSGADLIPPKDFDMAKFDRGRNFFRDNLFSCCVGMFFALILGLCFPDFLETLVFTNKSETPRKAHRRYVSTFKHIASWHYGNVWKKGSEAQKSILIVRKMHKRVRAEMAKDGRGHYLSQYNMVLVQSAFIAFPLMHSQNFGIKASVASLDDYVYFWYGIGHLLGIDPKYNISSHGVAQAKFFCENIRDNVVVPNLKYPGEDFYKMSNALVVGWKGYLHGTLSVPFHFEKGREGSASESD
;
A
#
# COMPACT_ATOMS: atom_id res chain seq x y z
N MET A 1 12.05 -12.02 34.75
CA MET A 1 13.45 -12.22 34.29
C MET A 1 13.43 -13.41 33.35
N GLU A 2 13.24 -13.15 32.05
CA GLU A 2 13.55 -14.07 30.93
C GLU A 2 13.16 -13.36 29.61
N ARG A 3 13.87 -12.27 29.33
CA ARG A 3 13.95 -11.66 27.99
C ARG A 3 15.43 -11.42 27.79
N ASN A 4 16.13 -12.39 27.20
CA ASN A 4 17.44 -12.25 26.55
C ASN A 4 18.08 -13.64 26.42
N SER A 5 17.72 -14.43 25.40
CA SER A 5 18.60 -15.53 24.98
C SER A 5 18.39 -16.04 23.54
N LEU A 6 17.91 -15.24 22.59
CA LEU A 6 17.81 -15.69 21.18
C LEU A 6 18.26 -14.64 20.16
N LEU A 7 19.39 -13.98 20.43
CA LEU A 7 20.12 -13.17 19.46
C LEU A 7 21.63 -13.44 19.54
N THR A 8 22.03 -14.70 19.42
CA THR A 8 23.44 -15.05 19.20
C THR A 8 23.56 -16.22 18.23
N ASN A 9 23.52 -15.92 16.93
CA ASN A 9 24.47 -16.43 15.93
C ASN A 9 24.03 -16.00 14.54
N GLU A 10 24.61 -14.89 14.05
CA GLU A 10 25.36 -14.87 12.79
C GLU A 10 25.91 -13.46 12.59
N LYS A 11 27.24 -13.34 12.69
CA LYS A 11 27.97 -12.14 12.26
C LYS A 11 28.01 -12.13 10.73
N SER A 12 27.09 -11.38 10.12
CA SER A 12 27.48 -10.50 9.03
C SER A 12 27.27 -9.07 9.54
N ASN A 13 28.31 -8.24 9.49
CA ASN A 13 28.19 -6.80 9.73
C ASN A 13 27.40 -6.20 8.56
N ASN A 14 26.08 -6.35 8.58
CA ASN A 14 25.20 -5.65 7.66
C ASN A 14 24.16 -4.93 8.51
N THR A 15 24.47 -3.70 8.88
CA THR A 15 23.52 -2.78 9.47
C THR A 15 22.28 -2.72 8.57
N LEU A 16 21.09 -2.86 9.15
CA LEU A 16 19.85 -2.72 8.39
C LEU A 16 19.82 -1.35 7.69
N LYS A 17 19.38 -1.35 6.44
CA LYS A 17 19.27 -0.15 5.60
C LYS A 17 18.08 0.69 6.08
N ASP A 18 18.29 1.96 6.33
CA ASP A 18 17.22 2.87 6.74
C ASP A 18 16.53 3.51 5.52
N LEU A 19 15.56 4.39 5.76
CA LEU A 19 14.82 5.05 4.68
C LEU A 19 15.71 5.89 3.74
N LYS A 20 16.86 6.39 4.22
CA LYS A 20 17.80 7.19 3.40
C LYS A 20 18.39 6.39 2.26
N TYR A 21 18.55 5.08 2.45
CA TYR A 21 18.98 4.18 1.38
C TYR A 21 18.04 4.19 0.15
N LEU A 22 16.79 4.63 0.31
CA LEU A 22 15.78 4.68 -0.75
C LEU A 22 15.60 6.08 -1.36
N GLU A 23 16.23 7.12 -0.79
CA GLU A 23 15.96 8.52 -1.13
C GLU A 23 16.32 8.86 -2.58
N ASP A 24 17.39 8.30 -3.14
CA ASP A 24 17.76 8.56 -4.54
C ASP A 24 16.71 8.03 -5.53
N GLY A 25 15.85 7.10 -5.10
CA GLY A 25 14.68 6.65 -5.86
C GLY A 25 13.60 7.71 -6.06
N ILE A 26 13.71 8.90 -5.47
CA ILE A 26 12.83 10.05 -5.74
C ILE A 26 13.00 10.53 -7.19
N HIS A 27 14.19 10.40 -7.75
CA HIS A 27 14.53 10.88 -9.09
C HIS A 27 14.31 9.84 -10.19
N GLU A 28 13.94 8.62 -9.81
CA GLU A 28 13.79 7.50 -10.71
C GLU A 28 12.32 7.22 -11.00
N ASP A 29 12.01 6.92 -12.26
CA ASP A 29 10.67 6.51 -12.68
C ASP A 29 10.24 5.25 -11.91
N GLY A 30 9.05 5.25 -11.29
CA GLY A 30 8.58 4.11 -10.51
C GLY A 30 8.23 2.85 -11.31
N ASP A 31 8.51 2.84 -12.61
CA ASP A 31 8.50 1.61 -13.43
C ASP A 31 9.85 1.53 -14.17
N SER A 32 10.72 0.62 -13.74
CA SER A 32 12.06 0.39 -14.31
C SER A 32 12.03 -0.21 -15.72
N GLY A 33 10.85 -0.56 -16.25
CA GLY A 33 10.73 -1.25 -17.52
C GLY A 33 11.02 -2.75 -17.44
N ALA A 34 11.17 -3.31 -16.23
CA ALA A 34 11.46 -4.73 -16.02
C ALA A 34 10.46 -5.64 -16.76
N ASP A 35 10.99 -6.74 -17.31
CA ASP A 35 10.20 -7.76 -17.97
C ASP A 35 9.31 -8.51 -16.98
N LEU A 36 8.17 -9.02 -17.46
CA LEU A 36 7.21 -9.79 -16.67
C LEU A 36 7.62 -11.26 -16.53
N ILE A 37 8.90 -11.49 -16.23
CA ILE A 37 9.48 -12.81 -15.93
C ILE A 37 9.99 -12.81 -14.49
N PRO A 38 10.04 -13.98 -13.84
CA PRO A 38 10.65 -14.09 -12.51
C PRO A 38 12.10 -13.56 -12.53
N PRO A 39 12.54 -12.87 -11.46
CA PRO A 39 13.95 -12.57 -11.25
C PRO A 39 14.83 -13.81 -11.34
N LYS A 40 16.14 -13.61 -11.52
CA LYS A 40 17.10 -14.71 -11.45
C LYS A 40 17.03 -15.39 -10.07
N ASP A 41 17.09 -16.71 -10.06
CA ASP A 41 17.07 -17.54 -8.84
C ASP A 41 15.82 -17.32 -7.96
N PHE A 42 14.69 -16.96 -8.59
CA PHE A 42 13.44 -16.72 -7.91
C PHE A 42 12.82 -18.01 -7.35
N ASP A 43 12.57 -18.03 -6.04
CA ASP A 43 11.96 -19.15 -5.33
C ASP A 43 10.44 -19.12 -5.50
N MET A 44 9.96 -19.83 -6.52
CA MET A 44 8.53 -19.97 -6.82
C MET A 44 7.75 -20.60 -5.66
N ALA A 45 8.34 -21.53 -4.91
CA ALA A 45 7.65 -22.18 -3.79
C ALA A 45 7.45 -21.20 -2.63
N LYS A 46 8.46 -20.37 -2.33
CA LYS A 46 8.37 -19.30 -1.34
C LYS A 46 7.35 -18.24 -1.72
N PHE A 47 7.35 -17.81 -2.99
CA PHE A 47 6.33 -16.90 -3.52
C PHE A 47 4.92 -17.46 -3.33
N ASP A 48 4.73 -18.76 -3.58
CA ASP A 48 3.43 -19.42 -3.44
C ASP A 48 2.97 -19.58 -2.00
N ARG A 49 3.89 -19.88 -1.06
CA ARG A 49 3.57 -19.85 0.37
C ARG A 49 3.18 -18.44 0.83
N GLY A 50 3.83 -17.41 0.32
CA GLY A 50 3.45 -16.01 0.56
C GLY A 50 2.05 -15.66 0.04
N ARG A 51 1.65 -16.20 -1.12
CA ARG A 51 0.27 -16.09 -1.61
C ARG A 51 -0.72 -16.74 -0.66
N ASN A 52 -0.39 -17.92 -0.12
CA ASN A 52 -1.26 -18.64 0.80
C ASN A 52 -1.40 -17.92 2.15
N PHE A 53 -0.32 -17.28 2.64
CA PHE A 53 -0.40 -16.44 3.85
C PHE A 53 -1.56 -15.43 3.78
N PHE A 54 -1.71 -14.74 2.64
CA PHE A 54 -2.81 -13.80 2.44
C PHE A 54 -4.17 -14.49 2.46
N ARG A 55 -4.29 -15.68 1.87
CA ARG A 55 -5.57 -16.43 1.83
C ARG A 55 -5.98 -16.87 3.23
N ASP A 56 -5.03 -17.36 4.01
CA ASP A 56 -5.26 -17.81 5.39
C ASP A 56 -5.58 -16.64 6.33
N ASN A 57 -5.14 -15.43 5.99
CA ASN A 57 -5.30 -14.22 6.80
C ASN A 57 -6.08 -13.11 6.06
N LEU A 58 -6.97 -13.49 5.14
CA LEU A 58 -7.61 -12.56 4.19
C LEU A 58 -8.24 -11.36 4.89
N PHE A 59 -9.08 -11.62 5.91
CA PHE A 59 -9.76 -10.57 6.65
C PHE A 59 -8.78 -9.58 7.28
N SER A 60 -7.80 -10.09 8.03
CA SER A 60 -6.80 -9.29 8.73
C SER A 60 -5.93 -8.49 7.77
N CYS A 61 -5.52 -9.08 6.65
CA CYS A 61 -4.76 -8.37 5.61
C CYS A 61 -5.58 -7.25 4.97
N CYS A 62 -6.88 -7.50 4.68
CA CYS A 62 -7.78 -6.50 4.12
C CYS A 62 -8.02 -5.31 5.06
N VAL A 63 -8.26 -5.58 6.36
CA VAL A 63 -8.41 -4.51 7.36
C VAL A 63 -7.10 -3.73 7.52
N GLY A 64 -5.96 -4.42 7.56
CA GLY A 64 -4.64 -3.79 7.59
C GLY A 64 -4.40 -2.86 6.40
N MET A 65 -4.72 -3.31 5.18
CA MET A 65 -4.65 -2.48 3.97
C MET A 65 -5.59 -1.29 4.01
N PHE A 66 -6.80 -1.45 4.57
CA PHE A 66 -7.75 -0.35 4.73
C PHE A 66 -7.22 0.74 5.67
N PHE A 67 -6.65 0.35 6.81
CA PHE A 67 -6.01 1.30 7.73
C PHE A 67 -4.75 1.93 7.12
N ALA A 68 -3.92 1.13 6.44
CA ALA A 68 -2.74 1.63 5.76
C ALA A 68 -3.09 2.66 4.67
N LEU A 69 -4.21 2.47 3.96
CA LEU A 69 -4.70 3.44 2.99
C LEU A 69 -5.09 4.77 3.66
N ILE A 70 -5.83 4.74 4.78
CA ILE A 70 -6.18 5.96 5.53
C ILE A 70 -4.91 6.69 5.97
N LEU A 71 -3.98 5.97 6.58
CA LEU A 71 -2.70 6.55 7.04
C LEU A 71 -1.88 7.06 5.86
N GLY A 72 -1.86 6.34 4.73
CA GLY A 72 -1.13 6.71 3.53
C GLY A 72 -1.60 8.02 2.91
N LEU A 73 -2.84 8.47 3.17
CA LEU A 73 -3.31 9.79 2.73
C LEU A 73 -2.50 10.95 3.35
N CYS A 74 -1.70 10.71 4.39
CA CYS A 74 -0.78 11.73 4.90
C CYS A 74 0.46 11.93 4.01
N PHE A 75 0.74 11.03 3.06
CA PHE A 75 1.87 11.17 2.14
C PHE A 75 1.54 12.21 1.07
N PRO A 76 2.25 13.36 0.99
CA PRO A 76 1.89 14.45 0.09
C PRO A 76 1.78 14.02 -1.38
N ASP A 77 2.81 13.37 -1.94
CA ASP A 77 2.83 12.96 -3.35
C ASP A 77 1.74 11.92 -3.69
N PHE A 78 1.44 11.03 -2.74
CA PHE A 78 0.38 10.04 -2.91
C PHE A 78 -0.99 10.73 -2.90
N LEU A 79 -1.24 11.62 -1.93
CA LEU A 79 -2.48 12.36 -1.83
C LEU A 79 -2.69 13.24 -3.07
N GLU A 80 -1.66 13.95 -3.50
CA GLU A 80 -1.66 14.78 -4.71
C GLU A 80 -2.04 13.94 -5.95
N THR A 81 -1.47 12.74 -6.09
CA THR A 81 -1.86 11.80 -7.14
C THR A 81 -3.35 11.45 -7.09
N LEU A 82 -3.89 11.18 -5.90
CA LEU A 82 -5.31 10.84 -5.74
C LEU A 82 -6.22 12.02 -6.09
N VAL A 83 -5.86 13.23 -5.64
CA VAL A 83 -6.56 14.48 -5.95
C VAL A 83 -6.54 14.74 -7.46
N PHE A 84 -5.36 14.67 -8.08
CA PHE A 84 -5.17 14.87 -9.52
C PHE A 84 -6.06 13.96 -10.37
N THR A 85 -6.11 12.67 -10.04
CA THR A 85 -6.94 11.73 -10.81
C THR A 85 -8.44 11.97 -10.67
N ASN A 86 -8.88 12.65 -9.61
CA ASN A 86 -10.28 12.99 -9.33
C ASN A 86 -11.24 11.77 -9.41
N LYS A 87 -10.75 10.63 -8.91
CA LYS A 87 -11.46 9.34 -8.86
C LYS A 87 -11.83 8.90 -7.44
N SER A 88 -11.65 9.76 -6.45
CA SER A 88 -11.87 9.41 -5.04
C SER A 88 -12.47 10.55 -4.21
N GLU A 89 -12.76 11.70 -4.81
CA GLU A 89 -13.14 12.94 -4.11
C GLU A 89 -14.56 12.93 -3.55
N THR A 90 -15.37 11.93 -3.94
CA THR A 90 -16.71 11.70 -3.38
C THR A 90 -16.81 10.27 -2.84
N PRO A 91 -17.68 10.01 -1.85
CA PRO A 91 -17.87 8.67 -1.30
C PRO A 91 -18.12 7.57 -2.33
N ARG A 92 -18.98 7.84 -3.33
CA ARG A 92 -19.29 6.88 -4.40
C ARG A 92 -18.07 6.58 -5.28
N LYS A 93 -17.27 7.60 -5.62
CA LYS A 93 -16.06 7.44 -6.43
C LYS A 93 -14.97 6.72 -5.64
N ALA A 94 -14.75 7.10 -4.38
CA ALA A 94 -13.82 6.44 -3.46
C ALA A 94 -14.14 4.94 -3.35
N HIS A 95 -15.39 4.58 -3.01
CA HIS A 95 -15.81 3.18 -2.93
C HIS A 95 -15.51 2.41 -4.23
N ARG A 96 -15.91 2.95 -5.38
CA ARG A 96 -15.64 2.32 -6.69
C ARG A 96 -14.15 2.12 -6.94
N ARG A 97 -13.33 3.14 -6.66
CA ARG A 97 -11.87 3.08 -6.83
C ARG A 97 -11.27 1.98 -5.97
N TYR A 98 -11.57 1.96 -4.68
CA TYR A 98 -10.91 1.04 -3.74
C TYR A 98 -11.40 -0.40 -3.89
N VAL A 99 -12.65 -0.63 -4.31
CA VAL A 99 -13.10 -1.96 -4.76
C VAL A 99 -12.35 -2.39 -6.03
N SER A 100 -12.10 -1.48 -6.98
CA SER A 100 -11.29 -1.78 -8.16
C SER A 100 -9.85 -2.15 -7.79
N THR A 101 -9.23 -1.40 -6.87
CA THR A 101 -7.89 -1.71 -6.34
C THR A 101 -7.87 -3.08 -5.68
N PHE A 102 -8.87 -3.40 -4.84
CA PHE A 102 -8.97 -4.72 -4.21
C PHE A 102 -9.08 -5.85 -5.24
N LYS A 103 -9.83 -5.67 -6.34
CA LYS A 103 -9.89 -6.67 -7.42
C LYS A 103 -8.52 -6.95 -8.05
N HIS A 104 -7.68 -5.93 -8.24
CA HIS A 104 -6.31 -6.12 -8.72
C HIS A 104 -5.49 -6.93 -7.72
N ILE A 105 -5.51 -6.53 -6.45
CA ILE A 105 -4.77 -7.21 -5.36
C ILE A 105 -5.21 -8.67 -5.24
N ALA A 106 -6.53 -8.94 -5.22
CA ALA A 106 -7.06 -10.29 -5.18
C ALA A 106 -6.60 -11.10 -6.40
N SER A 107 -6.64 -10.52 -7.60
CA SER A 107 -6.15 -11.19 -8.82
C SER A 107 -4.68 -11.63 -8.68
N TRP A 108 -3.82 -10.84 -8.04
CA TRP A 108 -2.41 -11.17 -7.84
C TRP A 108 -2.19 -12.31 -6.84
N HIS A 109 -3.00 -12.38 -5.78
CA HIS A 109 -2.91 -13.44 -4.77
C HIS A 109 -3.56 -14.75 -5.22
N TYR A 110 -4.66 -14.69 -5.99
CA TYR A 110 -5.42 -15.86 -6.40
C TYR A 110 -5.03 -16.40 -7.78
N GLY A 111 -4.56 -15.54 -8.69
CA GLY A 111 -4.13 -15.93 -10.03
C GLY A 111 -2.63 -16.17 -10.17
N ASN A 112 -2.22 -16.63 -11.36
CA ASN A 112 -0.81 -16.84 -11.70
C ASN A 112 -0.25 -15.62 -12.45
N VAL A 113 0.44 -14.72 -11.73
CA VAL A 113 1.03 -13.49 -12.30
C VAL A 113 2.18 -13.73 -13.28
N TRP A 114 2.80 -14.92 -13.24
CA TRP A 114 3.94 -15.29 -14.10
C TRP A 114 3.49 -15.93 -15.42
N LYS A 115 2.27 -16.47 -15.48
CA LYS A 115 1.73 -17.08 -16.69
C LYS A 115 1.35 -16.01 -17.71
N LYS A 116 2.01 -16.03 -18.88
CA LYS A 116 1.70 -15.13 -19.99
C LYS A 116 0.22 -15.16 -20.35
N GLY A 117 -0.41 -13.99 -20.37
CA GLY A 117 -1.82 -13.84 -20.76
C GLY A 117 -2.85 -14.25 -19.70
N SER A 118 -2.43 -14.61 -18.48
CA SER A 118 -3.37 -14.81 -17.37
C SER A 118 -4.05 -13.50 -16.97
N GLU A 119 -5.22 -13.59 -16.34
CA GLU A 119 -5.92 -12.40 -15.81
C GLU A 119 -5.09 -11.65 -14.76
N ALA A 120 -4.28 -12.37 -13.97
CA ALA A 120 -3.38 -11.77 -12.99
C ALA A 120 -2.24 -11.00 -13.64
N GLN A 121 -1.63 -11.53 -14.70
CA GLN A 121 -0.60 -10.80 -15.44
C GLN A 121 -1.19 -9.60 -16.20
N LYS A 122 -2.39 -9.74 -16.80
CA LYS A 122 -3.10 -8.62 -17.41
C LYS A 122 -3.40 -7.53 -16.38
N SER A 123 -3.81 -7.90 -15.17
CA SER A 123 -4.01 -6.99 -14.05
C SER A 123 -2.74 -6.17 -13.74
N ILE A 124 -1.57 -6.81 -13.66
CA ILE A 124 -0.27 -6.11 -13.49
C ILE A 124 -0.03 -5.11 -14.63
N LEU A 125 -0.18 -5.54 -15.89
CA LEU A 125 0.01 -4.68 -17.07
C LEU A 125 -0.92 -3.46 -17.06
N ILE A 126 -2.18 -3.66 -16.67
CA ILE A 126 -3.16 -2.57 -16.52
C ILE A 126 -2.67 -1.57 -15.48
N VAL A 127 -2.22 -2.03 -14.31
CA VAL A 127 -1.71 -1.13 -13.25
C VAL A 127 -0.45 -0.38 -13.68
N ARG A 128 0.53 -1.04 -14.31
CA ARG A 128 1.71 -0.37 -14.87
C ARG A 128 1.33 0.71 -15.88
N LYS A 129 0.40 0.41 -16.80
CA LYS A 129 -0.09 1.39 -17.79
C LYS A 129 -0.81 2.56 -17.12
N MET A 130 -1.60 2.31 -16.07
CA MET A 130 -2.25 3.38 -15.30
C MET A 130 -1.21 4.28 -14.62
N HIS A 131 -0.22 3.71 -13.93
CA HIS A 131 0.85 4.49 -13.28
C HIS A 131 1.65 5.30 -14.29
N LYS A 132 2.09 4.69 -15.39
CA LYS A 132 2.81 5.39 -16.48
C LYS A 132 2.00 6.56 -17.04
N ARG A 133 0.70 6.36 -17.29
CA ARG A 133 -0.17 7.42 -17.79
C ARG A 133 -0.29 8.56 -16.77
N VAL A 134 -0.57 8.25 -15.50
CA VAL A 134 -0.72 9.28 -14.47
C VAL A 134 0.57 10.06 -14.27
N ARG A 135 1.72 9.37 -14.19
CA ARG A 135 3.05 10.00 -14.13
C ARG A 135 3.27 10.98 -15.28
N ALA A 136 3.05 10.53 -16.53
CA ALA A 136 3.26 11.36 -17.70
C ALA A 136 2.32 12.58 -17.76
N GLU A 137 1.09 12.46 -17.25
CA GLU A 137 0.15 13.58 -17.19
C GLU A 137 0.50 14.58 -16.09
N MET A 138 0.88 14.10 -14.89
CA MET A 138 1.28 14.98 -13.78
C MET A 138 2.59 15.72 -14.07
N ALA A 139 3.57 15.05 -14.70
CA ALA A 139 4.87 15.66 -15.03
C ALA A 139 4.77 16.88 -15.98
N LYS A 140 3.62 17.11 -16.63
CA LYS A 140 3.39 18.28 -17.49
C LYS A 140 3.38 19.61 -16.73
N ASP A 141 3.19 19.59 -15.41
CA ASP A 141 3.23 20.79 -14.59
C ASP A 141 4.66 21.28 -14.27
N GLY A 142 5.69 20.48 -14.58
CA GLY A 142 7.09 20.81 -14.38
C GLY A 142 7.55 20.81 -12.91
N ARG A 143 6.74 20.33 -11.95
CA ARG A 143 7.03 20.46 -10.51
C ARG A 143 7.76 19.28 -9.88
N GLY A 144 7.89 18.14 -10.57
CA GLY A 144 8.67 17.03 -10.03
C GLY A 144 8.47 15.67 -10.69
N HIS A 145 9.04 14.65 -10.06
CA HIS A 145 8.92 13.25 -10.43
C HIS A 145 7.78 12.60 -9.64
N TYR A 146 6.71 12.23 -10.34
CA TYR A 146 5.52 11.63 -9.75
C TYR A 146 5.55 10.11 -9.86
N LEU A 147 5.02 9.41 -8.85
CA LEU A 147 5.01 7.94 -8.80
C LEU A 147 6.43 7.40 -9.07
N SER A 148 7.43 7.99 -8.41
CA SER A 148 8.83 7.61 -8.46
C SER A 148 9.06 6.24 -7.80
N GLN A 149 10.27 5.67 -7.90
CA GLN A 149 10.62 4.45 -7.16
C GLN A 149 10.38 4.63 -5.66
N TYR A 150 10.73 5.79 -5.10
CA TYR A 150 10.47 6.12 -3.70
C TYR A 150 8.97 6.13 -3.37
N ASN A 151 8.13 6.78 -4.20
CA ASN A 151 6.68 6.77 -3.97
C ASN A 151 6.10 5.34 -4.05
N MET A 152 6.57 4.54 -5.01
CA MET A 152 6.11 3.17 -5.20
C MET A 152 6.39 2.29 -3.96
N VAL A 153 7.54 2.44 -3.32
CA VAL A 153 7.90 1.64 -2.14
C VAL A 153 7.23 2.13 -0.85
N LEU A 154 6.97 3.44 -0.73
CA LEU A 154 6.10 3.95 0.34
C LEU A 154 4.71 3.30 0.27
N VAL A 155 4.13 3.23 -0.94
CA VAL A 155 2.84 2.56 -1.15
C VAL A 155 2.96 1.05 -0.98
N GLN A 156 4.07 0.41 -1.42
CA GLN A 156 4.30 -1.02 -1.21
C GLN A 156 4.26 -1.39 0.28
N SER A 157 4.82 -0.52 1.14
CA SER A 157 4.83 -0.72 2.59
C SER A 157 3.42 -0.87 3.17
N ALA A 158 2.42 -0.19 2.59
CA ALA A 158 1.03 -0.25 3.05
C ALA A 158 0.43 -1.68 2.97
N PHE A 159 0.97 -2.54 2.11
CA PHE A 159 0.47 -3.90 1.94
C PHE A 159 1.08 -4.94 2.90
N ILE A 160 2.23 -4.59 3.51
CA ILE A 160 2.98 -5.50 4.39
C ILE A 160 3.12 -4.99 5.83
N ALA A 161 3.02 -3.68 6.05
CA ALA A 161 3.29 -3.03 7.33
C ALA A 161 2.45 -3.61 8.49
N PHE A 162 1.14 -3.76 8.31
CA PHE A 162 0.26 -4.27 9.36
C PHE A 162 0.53 -5.73 9.72
N PRO A 163 0.62 -6.68 8.77
CA PRO A 163 1.07 -8.04 9.07
C PRO A 163 2.43 -8.11 9.77
N LEU A 164 3.39 -7.24 9.42
CA LEU A 164 4.75 -7.29 9.99
C LEU A 164 4.85 -6.65 11.39
N MET A 165 4.16 -5.54 11.64
CA MET A 165 4.31 -4.77 12.88
C MET A 165 3.20 -5.08 13.90
N HIS A 166 2.05 -5.58 13.45
CA HIS A 166 0.84 -5.68 14.27
C HIS A 166 0.11 -7.02 14.14
N SER A 167 0.76 -8.08 13.66
CA SER A 167 0.13 -9.40 13.43
C SER A 167 -0.83 -9.85 14.55
N GLN A 168 -0.37 -9.86 15.80
CA GLN A 168 -1.18 -10.30 16.95
C GLN A 168 -2.42 -9.41 17.18
N ASN A 169 -2.30 -8.10 17.00
CA ASN A 169 -3.41 -7.15 17.18
C ASN A 169 -4.53 -7.37 16.15
N PHE A 170 -4.20 -7.96 15.00
CA PHE A 170 -5.14 -8.26 13.92
C PHE A 170 -5.51 -9.75 13.85
N GLY A 171 -5.20 -10.52 14.90
CA GLY A 171 -5.54 -11.94 14.98
C GLY A 171 -4.72 -12.83 14.04
N ILE A 172 -3.64 -12.32 13.45
CA ILE A 172 -2.74 -13.08 12.57
C ILE A 172 -1.80 -13.91 13.44
N LYS A 173 -1.92 -15.24 13.35
CA LYS A 173 -0.96 -16.18 13.94
C LYS A 173 0.10 -16.51 12.90
N ALA A 174 1.20 -15.76 12.92
CA ALA A 174 2.29 -15.93 11.95
C ALA A 174 3.62 -16.27 12.63
N SER A 175 4.38 -17.16 12.01
CA SER A 175 5.80 -17.35 12.33
C SER A 175 6.64 -16.33 11.56
N VAL A 176 7.90 -16.15 11.96
CA VAL A 176 8.85 -15.32 11.20
C VAL A 176 8.99 -15.83 9.77
N ALA A 177 9.00 -17.15 9.57
CA ALA A 177 9.10 -17.76 8.26
C ALA A 177 7.86 -17.47 7.37
N SER A 178 6.64 -17.52 7.93
CA SER A 178 5.44 -17.23 7.14
C SER A 178 5.31 -15.74 6.79
N LEU A 179 5.78 -14.84 7.67
CA LEU A 179 5.92 -13.42 7.35
C LEU A 179 6.96 -13.19 6.25
N ASP A 180 8.07 -13.92 6.29
CA ASP A 180 9.12 -13.83 5.27
C ASP A 180 8.67 -14.35 3.90
N ASP A 181 7.88 -15.43 3.87
CA ASP A 181 7.19 -15.89 2.67
C ASP A 181 6.24 -14.80 2.12
N TYR A 182 5.45 -14.14 2.99
CA TYR A 182 4.55 -13.05 2.59
C TYR A 182 5.28 -11.82 2.05
N VAL A 183 6.42 -11.44 2.67
CA VAL A 183 7.31 -10.39 2.17
C VAL A 183 7.84 -10.78 0.78
N TYR A 184 8.27 -12.03 0.59
CA TYR A 184 8.77 -12.52 -0.68
C TYR A 184 7.72 -12.52 -1.80
N PHE A 185 6.45 -12.77 -1.47
CA PHE A 185 5.35 -12.53 -2.41
C PHE A 185 5.34 -11.07 -2.88
N TRP A 186 5.39 -10.11 -1.95
CA TRP A 186 5.41 -8.69 -2.28
C TRP A 186 6.70 -8.24 -2.99
N TYR A 187 7.82 -8.95 -2.81
CA TYR A 187 9.02 -8.76 -3.65
C TYR A 187 8.71 -9.06 -5.11
N GLY A 188 8.12 -10.23 -5.40
CA GLY A 188 7.73 -10.61 -6.76
C GLY A 188 6.69 -9.67 -7.39
N ILE A 189 5.69 -9.24 -6.61
CA ILE A 189 4.71 -8.24 -7.09
C ILE A 189 5.36 -6.88 -7.35
N GLY A 190 6.25 -6.42 -6.47
CA GLY A 190 7.00 -5.18 -6.66
C GLY A 190 7.83 -5.20 -7.94
N HIS A 191 8.58 -6.29 -8.17
CA HIS A 191 9.32 -6.53 -9.42
C HIS A 191 8.41 -6.44 -10.64
N LEU A 192 7.27 -7.16 -10.61
CA LEU A 192 6.31 -7.16 -11.71
C LEU A 192 5.67 -5.80 -11.97
N LEU A 193 5.55 -4.94 -10.95
CA LEU A 193 5.07 -3.56 -11.07
C LEU A 193 6.16 -2.56 -11.51
N GLY A 194 7.40 -3.02 -11.66
CA GLY A 194 8.54 -2.20 -12.10
C GLY A 194 9.33 -1.54 -10.97
N ILE A 195 9.17 -2.00 -9.73
CA ILE A 195 10.02 -1.55 -8.62
C ILE A 195 11.39 -2.22 -8.76
N ASP A 196 12.45 -1.42 -8.87
CA ASP A 196 13.82 -1.94 -8.97
C ASP A 196 14.20 -2.72 -7.69
N PRO A 197 14.88 -3.87 -7.78
CA PRO A 197 15.32 -4.63 -6.60
C PRO A 197 16.12 -3.82 -5.57
N LYS A 198 16.84 -2.77 -6.01
CA LYS A 198 17.54 -1.83 -5.13
C LYS A 198 16.57 -1.10 -4.19
N TYR A 199 15.39 -0.71 -4.68
CA TYR A 199 14.40 0.06 -3.93
C TYR A 199 13.37 -0.80 -3.22
N ASN A 200 13.06 -1.96 -3.78
CA ASN A 200 12.01 -2.84 -3.30
C ASN A 200 12.23 -3.27 -1.85
N ILE A 201 11.42 -2.75 -0.92
CA ILE A 201 11.57 -2.98 0.53
C ILE A 201 11.43 -4.46 0.93
N SER A 202 10.90 -5.29 0.03
CA SER A 202 10.75 -6.73 0.22
C SER A 202 11.93 -7.56 -0.30
N SER A 203 12.96 -6.96 -0.93
CA SER A 203 14.06 -7.69 -1.58
C SER A 203 15.13 -8.23 -0.61
N HIS A 204 15.05 -7.88 0.68
CA HIS A 204 16.08 -8.16 1.69
C HIS A 204 15.57 -8.97 2.89
N GLY A 205 14.44 -9.64 2.74
CA GLY A 205 13.84 -10.49 3.77
C GLY A 205 13.09 -9.73 4.85
N VAL A 206 12.43 -10.48 5.74
CA VAL A 206 11.44 -9.97 6.69
C VAL A 206 11.99 -8.96 7.71
N ALA A 207 13.22 -9.16 8.19
CA ALA A 207 13.82 -8.27 9.18
C ALA A 207 14.04 -6.87 8.59
N GLN A 208 14.59 -6.79 7.38
CA GLN A 208 14.82 -5.54 6.67
C GLN A 208 13.50 -4.89 6.23
N ALA A 209 12.54 -5.66 5.73
CA ALA A 209 11.22 -5.15 5.36
C ALA A 209 10.48 -4.56 6.56
N LYS A 210 10.53 -5.22 7.72
CA LYS A 210 9.94 -4.71 8.96
C LYS A 210 10.62 -3.41 9.40
N PHE A 211 11.96 -3.36 9.34
CA PHE A 211 12.71 -2.15 9.68
C PHE A 211 12.36 -0.97 8.76
N PHE A 212 12.19 -1.20 7.45
CA PHE A 212 11.69 -0.17 6.54
C PHE A 212 10.28 0.32 6.95
N CYS A 213 9.36 -0.58 7.28
CA CYS A 213 8.02 -0.20 7.75
C CYS A 213 8.06 0.66 9.04
N GLU A 214 8.95 0.33 9.98
CA GLU A 214 9.17 1.11 11.20
C GLU A 214 9.74 2.50 10.89
N ASN A 215 10.73 2.58 9.99
CA ASN A 215 11.30 3.86 9.54
C ASN A 215 10.27 4.74 8.81
N ILE A 216 9.43 4.15 7.95
CA ILE A 216 8.34 4.87 7.26
C ILE A 216 7.33 5.38 8.28
N ARG A 217 6.97 4.57 9.29
CA ARG A 217 6.08 5.01 10.37
C ARG A 217 6.67 6.24 11.09
N ASP A 218 7.91 6.14 11.54
CA ASP A 218 8.51 7.13 12.44
C ASP A 218 8.95 8.42 11.72
N ASN A 219 9.42 8.31 10.48
CA ASN A 219 9.98 9.43 9.72
C ASN A 219 9.02 10.03 8.69
N VAL A 220 7.95 9.31 8.30
CA VAL A 220 6.99 9.78 7.29
C VAL A 220 5.58 9.87 7.86
N VAL A 221 5.02 8.76 8.37
CA VAL A 221 3.60 8.72 8.78
C VAL A 221 3.34 9.61 9.99
N VAL A 222 4.09 9.43 11.08
CA VAL A 222 3.87 10.17 12.34
C VAL A 222 4.05 11.68 12.15
N PRO A 223 5.11 12.18 11.49
CA PRO A 223 5.26 13.62 11.24
C PRO A 223 4.13 14.21 10.39
N ASN A 224 3.73 13.55 9.30
CA ASN A 224 2.70 14.07 8.40
C ASN A 224 1.29 14.00 9.00
N LEU A 225 1.02 13.05 9.90
CA LEU A 225 -0.26 12.99 10.63
C LEU A 225 -0.39 14.02 11.76
N LYS A 226 0.72 14.61 12.21
CA LYS A 226 0.67 15.66 13.23
C LYS A 226 0.06 16.95 12.69
N TYR A 227 0.26 17.22 11.39
CA TYR A 227 -0.22 18.41 10.69
C TYR A 227 -0.69 18.05 9.26
N PRO A 228 -1.77 17.27 9.09
CA PRO A 228 -2.21 16.84 7.77
C PRO A 228 -2.83 18.02 6.98
N GLY A 229 -2.59 18.05 5.67
CA GLY A 229 -3.20 19.05 4.78
C GLY A 229 -4.72 18.89 4.65
N GLU A 230 -5.44 19.92 4.18
CA GLU A 230 -6.91 19.91 4.10
C GLU A 230 -7.49 18.72 3.28
N ASP A 231 -6.83 18.37 2.18
CA ASP A 231 -7.25 17.26 1.34
C ASP A 231 -7.20 15.90 2.05
N PHE A 232 -6.38 15.74 3.10
CA PHE A 232 -6.37 14.54 3.93
C PHE A 232 -7.76 14.27 4.53
N TYR A 233 -8.38 15.29 5.13
CA TYR A 233 -9.69 15.15 5.77
C TYR A 233 -10.79 14.89 4.76
N LYS A 234 -10.76 15.61 3.63
CA LYS A 234 -11.72 15.42 2.54
C LYS A 234 -11.64 14.00 1.96
N MET A 235 -10.43 13.51 1.69
CA MET A 235 -10.20 12.22 1.06
C MET A 235 -10.45 11.05 2.01
N SER A 236 -10.05 11.17 3.28
CA SER A 236 -10.32 10.17 4.31
C SER A 236 -11.81 10.07 4.61
N ASN A 237 -12.53 11.20 4.68
CA ASN A 237 -13.99 11.21 4.84
C ASN A 237 -14.69 10.54 3.64
N ALA A 238 -14.29 10.86 2.41
CA ALA A 238 -14.84 10.20 1.22
C ALA A 238 -14.61 8.67 1.25
N LEU A 239 -13.43 8.22 1.68
CA LEU A 239 -13.12 6.79 1.85
C LEU A 239 -14.03 6.14 2.90
N VAL A 240 -14.09 6.67 4.12
CA VAL A 240 -14.85 6.09 5.24
C VAL A 240 -16.35 6.08 4.95
N VAL A 241 -16.91 7.20 4.47
CA VAL A 241 -18.33 7.32 4.13
C VAL A 241 -18.70 6.44 2.94
N GLY A 242 -17.79 6.25 1.99
CA GLY A 242 -18.01 5.37 0.84
C GLY A 242 -18.33 3.93 1.25
N TRP A 243 -17.61 3.41 2.24
CA TRP A 243 -17.86 2.07 2.80
C TRP A 243 -19.13 2.02 3.66
N LYS A 244 -19.41 3.07 4.44
CA LYS A 244 -20.68 3.18 5.19
C LYS A 244 -21.90 3.11 4.26
N GLY A 245 -21.85 3.84 3.14
CA GLY A 245 -22.92 3.84 2.14
C GLY A 245 -23.18 2.46 1.52
N TYR A 246 -22.12 1.68 1.26
CA TYR A 246 -22.25 0.30 0.80
C TYR A 246 -22.95 -0.60 1.82
N LEU A 247 -22.58 -0.50 3.11
CA LEU A 247 -23.21 -1.30 4.18
C LEU A 247 -24.70 -0.99 4.33
N HIS A 248 -25.07 0.29 4.35
CA HIS A 248 -26.48 0.69 4.45
C HIS A 248 -27.29 0.21 3.24
N GLY A 249 -26.75 0.34 2.03
CA GLY A 249 -27.40 -0.14 0.81
C GLY A 249 -27.52 -1.67 0.76
N THR A 250 -26.58 -2.41 1.35
CA THR A 250 -26.61 -3.88 1.41
C THR A 250 -27.63 -4.40 2.43
N LEU A 251 -27.78 -3.69 3.55
CA LEU A 251 -28.74 -4.05 4.61
C LEU A 251 -30.15 -3.45 4.38
N SER A 252 -30.37 -2.75 3.25
CA SER A 252 -31.61 -2.05 2.93
C SER A 252 -32.08 -1.04 4.00
N VAL A 253 -31.16 -0.52 4.83
CA VAL A 253 -31.47 0.51 5.82
C VAL A 253 -31.40 1.87 5.10
N PRO A 254 -32.48 2.66 5.04
CA PRO A 254 -32.49 3.94 4.33
C PRO A 254 -31.41 4.88 4.87
N PHE A 255 -30.46 5.27 4.02
CA PHE A 255 -29.42 6.24 4.38
C PHE A 255 -30.01 7.65 4.34
N HIS A 256 -30.23 8.26 5.51
CA HIS A 256 -30.58 9.69 5.61
C HIS A 256 -29.29 10.52 5.73
N PHE A 257 -29.03 11.39 4.76
CA PHE A 257 -28.10 12.50 4.95
C PHE A 257 -28.81 13.55 5.78
N GLU A 258 -28.52 13.62 7.08
CA GLU A 258 -28.78 14.86 7.81
C GLU A 258 -27.83 15.92 7.24
N LYS A 259 -28.38 16.82 6.42
CA LYS A 259 -27.72 18.11 6.21
C LYS A 259 -27.61 18.74 7.59
N GLY A 260 -26.39 18.99 8.05
CA GLY A 260 -26.15 19.71 9.29
C GLY A 260 -26.96 21.00 9.30
N ARG A 261 -27.60 21.28 10.43
CA ARG A 261 -28.21 22.59 10.72
C ARG A 261 -27.14 23.67 10.51
N GLU A 262 -27.18 24.35 9.38
CA GLU A 262 -26.67 25.70 9.30
C GLU A 262 -27.51 26.53 10.27
N GLY A 263 -26.84 27.14 11.24
CA GLY A 263 -27.48 27.94 12.26
C GLY A 263 -28.21 29.10 11.61
N SER A 264 -29.53 29.14 11.79
CA SER A 264 -30.28 30.38 11.70
C SER A 264 -29.86 31.25 12.89
N ALA A 265 -28.82 32.05 12.71
CA ALA A 265 -28.71 33.30 13.45
C ALA A 265 -29.84 34.18 12.93
N SER A 266 -30.93 34.25 13.68
CA SER A 266 -31.93 35.30 13.54
C SER A 266 -31.28 36.60 13.99
N GLU A 267 -30.91 37.44 13.02
CA GLU A 267 -30.90 38.88 13.24
C GLU A 267 -32.34 39.35 13.44
N SER A 268 -32.59 39.96 14.59
CA SER A 268 -33.70 40.90 14.79
C SER A 268 -33.29 41.89 15.87
N ASP A 269 -33.05 43.12 15.43
CA ASP A 269 -33.28 44.42 16.06
C ASP A 269 -33.28 44.54 17.59
#